data_AF-A0A0F2R4U9-F1
#
_entry.id   AF-A0A0F2R4U9-F1
#
_cell.length_a   1.000
_cell.length_b   1.000
_cell.length_c   1.000
_cell.angle_alpha   90.00
_cell.angle_beta   90.00
_cell.angle_gamma   90.00
#
_symmetry.space_group_name_H-M   'P 1'
#
loop_
_entity.id
_entity.type
_entity.pdbx_description
1 polymer ?
#
loop_
_entity_poly.entity_id
_entity_poly.type
_entity_poly.pdbx_seq_one_letter_code
_entity_poly.pdbx_strand_id
1 'polypeptide(L)'
;MSNFDFVSAFDIAPKDSQKNRVNDEVQRLESFFEKSLKDDWRQSFINRHGGVEEAPERRYIDRLVGRDGAQLMRELPGNDHVMLWLKDGQPVIYTMEPYHMFMEDYEALGKFCHKYGLTYRTESRGWYNPGVSTLIVISRNKKHDRKQGVD
;
A
#
# COMPACT_ATOMS: atom_id res chain seq x y z
N MET A 1 -26.11 -73.41 2.30
CA MET A 1 -24.93 -72.51 2.27
C MET A 1 -25.21 -71.48 1.18
N SER A 2 -25.54 -70.25 1.57
CA SER A 2 -25.85 -69.14 0.66
C SER A 2 -24.67 -68.17 0.71
N ASN A 3 -24.11 -67.88 -0.47
CA ASN A 3 -23.07 -66.87 -0.66
C ASN A 3 -23.72 -65.48 -0.61
N PHE A 4 -23.17 -64.61 0.23
CA PHE A 4 -23.39 -63.17 0.17
C PHE A 4 -22.04 -62.53 -0.15
N ASP A 5 -21.80 -62.25 -1.43
CA ASP A 5 -20.71 -61.37 -1.85
C ASP A 5 -21.22 -59.93 -1.78
N PHE A 6 -20.83 -59.22 -0.72
CA PHE A 6 -21.00 -57.78 -0.62
C PHE A 6 -19.63 -57.14 -0.89
N VAL A 7 -19.36 -56.80 -2.15
CA VAL A 7 -18.22 -55.94 -2.49
C VAL A 7 -18.76 -54.53 -2.62
N SER A 8 -18.55 -53.71 -1.59
CA SER A 8 -18.80 -52.27 -1.69
C SER A 8 -17.71 -51.64 -2.55
N ALA A 9 -18.07 -51.21 -3.75
CA ALA A 9 -17.27 -50.26 -4.51
C ALA A 9 -17.38 -48.88 -3.83
N PHE A 10 -16.55 -48.65 -2.81
CA PHE A 10 -16.18 -47.29 -2.45
C PHE A 10 -15.07 -46.88 -3.39
N ASP A 11 -15.42 -46.13 -4.43
CA ASP A 11 -14.47 -45.37 -5.24
C ASP A 11 -13.71 -44.41 -4.31
N ILE A 12 -12.53 -44.83 -3.86
CA ILE A 12 -11.60 -43.97 -3.15
C ILE A 12 -11.03 -43.01 -4.19
N ALA A 13 -11.60 -41.80 -4.25
CA ALA A 13 -11.01 -40.71 -5.01
C ALA A 13 -9.50 -40.60 -4.67
N PRO A 14 -8.62 -40.50 -5.68
CA PRO A 14 -7.18 -40.55 -5.45
C PRO A 14 -6.76 -39.44 -4.47
N LYS A 15 -5.98 -39.80 -3.44
CA LYS A 15 -5.52 -38.88 -2.37
C LYS A 15 -4.91 -37.58 -2.90
N ASP A 16 -4.32 -37.61 -4.10
CA ASP A 16 -3.75 -36.46 -4.77
C ASP A 16 -4.79 -35.40 -5.19
N SER A 17 -6.02 -35.82 -5.50
CA SER A 17 -7.14 -34.91 -5.83
C SER A 17 -7.65 -34.14 -4.61
N GLN A 18 -7.64 -34.76 -3.42
CA GLN A 18 -7.99 -34.09 -2.17
C GLN A 18 -6.89 -33.11 -1.73
N LYS A 19 -5.62 -33.49 -1.89
CA LYS A 19 -4.47 -32.62 -1.57
C LYS A 19 -4.46 -31.36 -2.43
N ASN A 20 -4.74 -31.48 -3.73
CA ASN A 20 -4.83 -30.33 -4.62
C ASN A 20 -6.00 -29.40 -4.26
N ARG A 21 -7.19 -29.94 -3.93
CA ARG A 21 -8.33 -29.13 -3.49
C ARG A 21 -8.06 -28.35 -2.20
N VAL A 22 -7.38 -28.97 -1.23
CA VAL A 22 -7.01 -28.28 0.02
C VAL A 22 -6.02 -27.15 -0.26
N ASN A 23 -5.03 -27.36 -1.12
CA ASN A 23 -4.09 -26.30 -1.51
C ASN A 23 -4.79 -25.12 -2.19
N ASP A 24 -5.73 -25.40 -3.11
CA ASP A 24 -6.51 -24.37 -3.80
C ASP A 24 -7.38 -23.56 -2.82
N GLU A 25 -7.97 -24.23 -1.82
CA GLU A 25 -8.80 -23.59 -0.80
C GLU A 25 -7.97 -22.71 0.15
N VAL A 26 -6.79 -23.18 0.57
CA VAL A 26 -5.84 -22.39 1.36
C VAL A 26 -5.41 -21.15 0.58
N GLN A 27 -5.01 -21.30 -0.68
CA GLN A 27 -4.59 -20.17 -1.51
C GLN A 27 -5.71 -19.13 -1.70
N ARG A 28 -6.96 -19.60 -1.85
CA ARG A 28 -8.14 -18.73 -1.92
C ARG A 28 -8.35 -17.95 -0.62
N LEU A 29 -8.23 -18.60 0.54
CA LEU A 29 -8.37 -17.95 1.84
C LEU A 29 -7.27 -16.93 2.08
N GLU A 30 -6.01 -17.27 1.76
CA GLU A 30 -4.88 -16.33 1.84
C GLU A 30 -5.12 -15.09 0.98
N SER A 31 -5.55 -15.28 -0.27
CA SER A 31 -5.89 -14.19 -1.18
C SER A 31 -7.04 -13.31 -0.65
N PHE A 32 -8.04 -13.93 -0.02
CA PHE A 32 -9.14 -13.20 0.62
C PHE A 32 -8.66 -12.37 1.81
N PHE A 33 -7.87 -12.97 2.72
CA PHE A 33 -7.31 -12.26 3.87
C PHE A 33 -6.41 -11.11 3.45
N GLU A 34 -5.53 -11.31 2.46
CA GLU A 34 -4.68 -10.25 1.93
C GLU A 34 -5.55 -9.10 1.41
N LYS A 35 -6.55 -9.39 0.56
CA LYS A 35 -7.44 -8.37 0.03
C LYS A 35 -8.19 -7.60 1.13
N SER A 36 -8.74 -8.31 2.11
CA SER A 36 -9.43 -7.67 3.24
C SER A 36 -8.51 -6.76 4.04
N LEU A 37 -7.26 -7.16 4.31
CA LEU A 37 -6.30 -6.31 5.01
C LEU A 37 -5.96 -5.06 4.21
N LYS A 38 -5.78 -5.19 2.88
CA LYS A 38 -5.53 -4.04 2.00
C LYS A 38 -6.65 -3.01 2.08
N ASP A 39 -7.89 -3.47 1.93
CA ASP A 39 -9.07 -2.62 1.96
C ASP A 39 -9.25 -1.96 3.35
N ASP A 40 -9.11 -2.74 4.43
CA ASP A 40 -9.24 -2.25 5.80
C ASP A 40 -8.18 -1.20 6.16
N TRP A 41 -6.91 -1.45 5.82
CA TRP A 41 -5.82 -0.54 6.14
C TRP A 41 -5.92 0.75 5.34
N ARG A 42 -6.29 0.65 4.06
CA ARG A 42 -6.53 1.80 3.21
C ARG A 42 -7.71 2.63 3.70
N GLN A 43 -8.83 1.99 4.07
CA GLN A 43 -9.98 2.70 4.62
C GLN A 43 -9.66 3.34 5.97
N SER A 44 -8.90 2.65 6.82
CA SER A 44 -8.39 3.20 8.08
C SER A 44 -7.52 4.43 7.84
N PHE A 45 -6.64 4.41 6.84
CA PHE A 45 -5.82 5.55 6.45
C PHE A 45 -6.68 6.76 6.04
N ILE A 46 -7.65 6.54 5.15
CA ILE A 46 -8.60 7.57 4.71
C ILE A 46 -9.29 8.22 5.91
N ASN A 47 -9.83 7.41 6.82
CA ASN A 47 -10.58 7.89 7.99
C ASN A 47 -9.68 8.68 8.96
N ARG A 48 -8.48 8.16 9.27
CA ARG A 48 -7.50 8.85 10.15
C ARG A 48 -7.02 10.18 9.59
N HIS A 49 -7.03 10.33 8.27
CA HIS A 49 -6.64 11.55 7.58
C HIS A 49 -7.82 12.47 7.24
N GLY A 50 -8.97 12.27 7.89
CA GLY A 50 -10.11 13.17 7.77
C GLY A 50 -10.89 12.97 6.46
N GLY A 51 -10.93 11.76 5.92
CA GLY A 51 -11.66 11.44 4.71
C GLY A 51 -10.98 11.99 3.46
N VAL A 52 -9.67 11.79 3.34
CA VAL A 52 -8.95 12.14 2.10
C VAL A 52 -9.38 11.25 0.94
N GLU A 53 -9.31 11.79 -0.26
CA GLU A 53 -9.64 11.10 -1.50
C GLU A 53 -8.38 10.85 -2.31
N GLU A 54 -8.28 9.70 -2.98
CA GLU A 54 -7.15 9.47 -3.88
C GLU A 54 -7.33 10.32 -5.15
N ALA A 55 -6.25 10.98 -5.57
CA ALA A 55 -6.25 11.72 -6.82
C ALA A 55 -6.47 10.75 -8.01
N PRO A 56 -7.47 11.00 -8.88
CA PRO A 56 -7.78 10.12 -9.99
C PRO A 56 -6.63 10.05 -11.01
N GLU A 57 -5.92 11.17 -11.18
CA GLU A 57 -4.79 11.32 -12.12
C GLU A 57 -3.69 12.21 -11.53
N ARG A 58 -2.53 12.25 -12.22
CA ARG A 58 -1.38 13.11 -11.89
C ARG A 58 -0.97 12.96 -10.43
N ARG A 59 -0.63 11.74 -10.04
CA ARG A 59 -0.18 11.37 -8.69
C ARG A 59 1.30 11.70 -8.50
N TYR A 60 1.66 12.93 -8.84
CA TYR A 60 3.04 13.42 -8.79
C TYR A 60 3.24 14.25 -7.52
N ILE A 61 4.37 14.03 -6.85
CA ILE A 61 4.73 14.77 -5.65
C ILE A 61 4.88 16.29 -5.92
N ASP A 62 5.18 16.65 -7.17
CA ASP A 62 5.16 18.01 -7.73
C ASP A 62 3.91 18.81 -7.29
N ARG A 63 2.73 18.17 -7.32
CA ARG A 63 1.47 18.81 -6.94
C ARG A 63 1.39 19.09 -5.44
N LEU A 64 1.92 18.19 -4.61
CA LEU A 64 2.01 18.41 -3.17
C LEU A 64 2.92 19.60 -2.86
N VAL A 65 4.02 19.74 -3.60
CA VAL A 65 4.99 20.85 -3.46
C VAL A 65 4.47 22.16 -4.09
N GLY A 66 3.42 22.12 -4.90
CA GLY A 66 2.92 23.29 -5.64
C GLY A 66 3.79 23.68 -6.84
N ARG A 67 4.53 22.73 -7.41
CA ARG A 67 5.45 22.91 -8.56
C ARG A 67 5.12 21.90 -9.66
N ASP A 68 3.87 21.93 -10.15
CA ASP A 68 3.39 20.96 -11.15
C ASP A 68 4.27 20.95 -12.40
N GLY A 69 4.71 19.76 -12.83
CA GLY A 69 5.58 19.56 -14.00
C GLY A 69 7.10 19.70 -13.74
N ALA A 70 7.53 19.87 -12.50
CA ALA A 70 8.96 19.94 -12.13
C ALA A 70 9.70 18.59 -12.21
N GLN A 71 9.00 17.47 -12.43
CA GLN A 71 9.55 16.12 -12.56
C GLN A 71 10.28 15.63 -11.29
N LEU A 72 9.82 16.04 -10.10
CA LEU A 72 10.47 15.71 -8.82
C LEU A 72 10.42 14.21 -8.51
N MET A 73 9.55 13.47 -9.18
CA MET A 73 9.47 12.02 -9.13
C MET A 73 10.80 11.31 -9.41
N ARG A 74 11.69 11.91 -10.19
CA ARG A 74 13.02 11.35 -10.49
C ARG A 74 14.02 11.55 -9.35
N GLU A 75 13.80 12.55 -8.51
CA GLU A 75 14.63 12.84 -7.35
C GLU A 75 14.16 12.09 -6.09
N LEU A 76 12.93 11.56 -6.09
CA LEU A 76 12.30 10.94 -4.92
C LEU A 76 12.79 9.49 -4.72
N PRO A 77 13.50 9.17 -3.62
CA PRO A 77 13.93 7.80 -3.33
C PRO A 77 12.75 6.90 -3.01
N GLY A 78 12.82 5.62 -3.42
CA GLY A 78 11.78 4.63 -3.08
C GLY A 78 10.40 4.93 -3.68
N ASN A 79 10.36 5.62 -4.82
CA ASN A 79 9.14 6.04 -5.51
C ASN A 79 8.41 4.85 -6.18
N ASP A 80 7.84 3.97 -5.37
CA ASP A 80 7.05 2.81 -5.78
C ASP A 80 5.63 2.87 -5.18
N HIS A 81 4.66 2.32 -5.91
CA HIS A 81 3.26 2.19 -5.47
C HIS A 81 2.69 3.48 -4.87
N VAL A 82 2.80 4.56 -5.64
CA VAL A 82 2.54 5.90 -5.12
C VAL A 82 1.09 6.34 -5.26
N MET A 83 0.64 7.13 -4.29
CA MET A 83 -0.66 7.79 -4.31
C MET A 83 -0.52 9.24 -3.88
N LEU A 84 -1.32 10.10 -4.50
CA LEU A 84 -1.54 11.46 -4.05
C LEU A 84 -2.94 11.54 -3.47
N TRP A 85 -3.05 12.09 -2.27
CA TRP A 85 -4.29 12.21 -1.52
C TRP A 85 -4.72 13.67 -1.45
N LEU A 86 -5.99 13.89 -1.72
CA LEU A 86 -6.63 15.17 -1.78
C LEU A 86 -7.53 15.37 -0.56
N LYS A 87 -7.60 16.61 -0.07
CA LYS A 87 -8.64 17.05 0.85
C LYS A 87 -9.27 18.29 0.24
N ASP A 88 -10.58 18.23 0.04
CA ASP A 88 -11.35 19.32 -0.58
C ASP A 88 -10.75 19.75 -1.95
N GLY A 89 -10.34 18.75 -2.73
CA GLY A 89 -9.69 18.93 -4.04
C GLY A 89 -8.21 19.32 -4.01
N GLN A 90 -7.64 19.63 -2.85
CA GLN A 90 -6.26 20.09 -2.70
C GLN A 90 -5.30 18.96 -2.31
N PRO A 91 -4.11 18.86 -2.93
CA PRO A 91 -3.08 17.89 -2.54
C PRO A 91 -2.60 18.09 -1.10
N VAL A 92 -2.76 17.09 -0.24
CA VAL A 92 -2.38 17.20 1.18
C VAL A 92 -1.38 16.15 1.64
N ILE A 93 -1.42 14.95 1.06
CA ILE A 93 -0.57 13.84 1.44
C ILE A 93 -0.11 13.11 0.19
N TYR A 94 1.13 12.67 0.19
CA TYR A 94 1.69 11.78 -0.80
C TYR A 94 2.15 10.51 -0.09
N THR A 95 1.79 9.34 -0.60
CA THR A 95 2.23 8.06 -0.06
C THR A 95 3.03 7.29 -1.10
N MET A 96 3.98 6.49 -0.62
CA MET A 96 4.70 5.51 -1.42
C MET A 96 4.89 4.25 -0.57
N GLU A 97 4.98 3.10 -1.23
CA GLU A 97 5.14 1.80 -0.59
C GLU A 97 6.29 1.00 -1.20
N PRO A 98 7.54 1.45 -1.04
CA PRO A 98 8.69 0.72 -1.54
C PRO A 98 8.83 -0.64 -0.83
N TYR A 99 9.24 -1.65 -1.61
CA TYR A 99 9.64 -2.96 -1.07
C TYR A 99 10.98 -2.92 -0.34
N HIS A 100 11.87 -2.02 -0.75
CA HIS A 100 13.22 -1.92 -0.22
C HIS A 100 13.61 -0.46 -0.04
N MET A 101 14.12 -0.15 1.15
CA MET A 101 14.72 1.13 1.50
C MET A 101 15.90 0.82 2.41
N PHE A 102 17.09 1.26 2.02
CA PHE A 102 18.28 1.21 2.85
C PHE A 102 18.44 2.52 3.64
N MET A 103 19.41 2.56 4.55
CA MET A 103 19.66 3.75 5.37
C MET A 103 19.94 4.98 4.50
N GLU A 104 20.69 4.80 3.42
CA GLU A 104 21.04 5.84 2.45
C GLU A 104 19.80 6.39 1.73
N ASP A 105 18.80 5.54 1.45
CA ASP A 105 17.55 5.96 0.83
C ASP A 105 16.73 6.83 1.79
N TYR A 106 16.69 6.48 3.08
CA TYR A 106 16.02 7.29 4.09
C TYR A 106 16.73 8.64 4.32
N GLU A 107 18.07 8.66 4.29
CA GLU A 107 18.83 9.91 4.35
C GLU A 107 18.56 10.80 3.13
N ALA A 108 18.55 10.21 1.93
CA ALA A 108 18.23 10.91 0.69
C ALA A 108 16.79 11.45 0.72
N LEU A 109 15.83 10.66 1.24
CA LEU A 109 14.45 11.06 1.42
C LEU A 109 14.33 12.24 2.40
N GLY A 110 15.07 12.21 3.52
CA GLY A 110 15.13 13.31 4.46
C GLY A 110 15.64 14.60 3.82
N LYS A 111 16.71 14.51 3.03
CA LYS A 111 17.25 15.66 2.27
C LYS A 111 16.25 16.18 1.23
N PHE A 112 15.59 15.28 0.50
CA PHE A 112 14.53 15.64 -0.46
C PHE A 112 13.39 16.39 0.24
N CYS A 113 12.86 15.83 1.34
CA CYS A 113 11.79 16.46 2.09
C CYS A 113 12.21 17.83 2.64
N HIS A 114 13.41 17.95 3.19
CA HIS A 114 13.93 19.23 3.66
C HIS A 114 14.01 20.28 2.55
N LYS A 115 14.58 19.92 1.39
CA LYS A 115 14.73 20.79 0.21
C LYS A 115 13.39 21.38 -0.25
N TYR A 116 12.31 20.61 -0.17
CA TYR A 116 10.98 20.98 -0.68
C TYR A 116 9.98 21.37 0.42
N GLY A 117 10.42 21.59 1.66
CA GLY A 117 9.52 22.00 2.75
C GLY A 117 8.50 20.92 3.15
N LEU A 118 8.86 19.65 2.99
CA LEU A 118 8.04 18.49 3.34
C LEU A 118 8.55 17.85 4.64
N THR A 119 7.76 16.93 5.17
CA THR A 119 8.15 15.97 6.21
C THR A 119 7.67 14.58 5.79
N TYR A 120 8.32 13.53 6.27
CA TYR A 120 7.85 12.16 6.09
C TYR A 120 7.79 11.41 7.42
N ARG A 121 7.03 10.32 7.44
CA ARG A 121 7.06 9.28 8.47
C ARG A 121 6.82 7.91 7.83
N THR A 122 7.21 6.86 8.52
CA THR A 122 6.92 5.47 8.14
C THR A 122 5.74 4.93 8.95
N GLU A 123 4.95 4.08 8.33
CA GLU A 123 3.86 3.31 8.94
C GLU A 123 3.99 1.84 8.51
N SER A 124 3.71 0.91 9.42
CA SER A 124 3.82 -0.53 9.16
C SER A 124 2.60 -1.12 8.45
N ARG A 125 1.66 -0.28 7.99
CA ARG A 125 0.36 -0.68 7.43
C ARG A 125 0.25 -0.26 5.95
N GLY A 126 1.21 -0.70 5.13
CA GLY A 126 1.12 -0.60 3.68
C GLY A 126 0.10 -1.57 3.09
N TRP A 127 -0.66 -1.15 2.10
CA TRP A 127 -1.73 -1.95 1.49
C TRP A 127 -1.39 -2.42 0.08
N TYR A 128 -0.23 -2.11 -0.49
CA TYR A 128 0.18 -2.72 -1.75
C TYR A 128 0.61 -4.17 -1.55
N ASN A 129 1.42 -4.44 -0.52
CA ASN A 129 1.77 -5.79 -0.08
C ASN A 129 1.86 -5.84 1.47
N PRO A 130 0.73 -6.08 2.15
CA PRO A 130 0.63 -6.08 3.60
C PRO A 130 1.71 -6.94 4.29
N GLY A 131 2.44 -6.33 5.21
CA GLY A 131 3.51 -7.01 5.97
C GLY A 131 4.87 -7.08 5.25
N VAL A 132 4.93 -6.68 3.98
CA VAL A 132 6.18 -6.62 3.20
C VAL A 132 6.55 -5.17 2.86
N SER A 133 5.62 -4.39 2.33
CA SER A 133 5.87 -2.99 1.99
C SER A 133 5.88 -2.10 3.23
N THR A 134 6.73 -1.08 3.23
CA THR A 134 6.69 -0.01 4.24
C THR A 134 5.90 1.17 3.68
N LEU A 135 4.83 1.58 4.36
CA LEU A 135 4.10 2.79 3.97
C LEU A 135 4.91 4.01 4.40
N ILE A 136 5.28 4.85 3.43
CA ILE A 136 5.88 6.15 3.70
C ILE A 136 4.83 7.22 3.42
N VAL A 137 4.59 8.07 4.41
CA VAL A 137 3.62 9.17 4.35
C VAL A 137 4.37 10.48 4.33
N ILE A 138 4.23 11.23 3.24
CA ILE A 138 4.85 12.54 3.00
C ILE A 138 3.77 13.62 3.03
N SER A 139 4.02 14.72 3.74
CA SER A 139 3.12 15.87 3.82
C SER A 139 3.89 17.18 3.92
N ARG A 140 3.22 18.32 3.67
CA ARG A 140 3.83 19.64 3.88
C ARG A 140 4.26 19.84 5.33
N ASN A 141 5.40 20.48 5.51
CA ASN A 141 5.87 20.87 6.83
C ASN A 141 5.18 22.17 7.26
N LYS A 142 4.18 22.06 8.14
CA LYS A 142 3.41 23.21 8.66
C LYS A 142 4.28 24.32 9.29
N LYS A 143 5.50 24.02 9.75
CA LYS A 143 6.43 25.04 10.27
C LYS A 143 7.10 25.84 9.15
N HIS A 144 7.28 25.22 7.99
CA HIS A 144 7.84 25.85 6.79
C HIS A 144 6.81 26.75 6.12
N ASP A 145 5.54 26.32 6.05
CA ASP A 145 4.43 27.10 5.48
C ASP A 145 4.24 28.45 6.21
N ARG A 146 4.29 28.45 7.55
CA ARG A 146 4.20 29.70 8.36
C ARG A 146 5.34 30.69 8.12
N LYS A 147 6.52 30.24 7.69
CA LYS A 147 7.64 31.13 7.36
C LYS A 147 7.55 31.71 5.95
N GLN A 148 6.76 31.09 5.08
CA GLN A 148 6.58 31.54 3.70
C GLN A 148 5.27 32.32 3.46
N GLY A 149 4.44 32.51 4.50
CA GLY A 149 3.23 33.34 4.41
C GLY A 149 2.13 32.76 3.53
N VAL A 150 2.07 31.43 3.42
CA VAL A 150 1.00 30.71 2.71
C VAL A 150 -0.02 30.25 3.76
N ASP A 151 -1.11 31.02 3.89
CA ASP A 151 -2.33 30.63 4.63
C ASP A 151 -3.24 29.75 3.77
#